data_AF-A0A1D2SLC8-F1
#
_entry.id   AF-A0A1D2SLC8-F1
#
_cell.length_a   1.000
_cell.length_b   1.000
_cell.length_c   1.000
_cell.angle_alpha   90.00
_cell.angle_beta   90.00
_cell.angle_gamma   90.00
#
_symmetry.space_group_name_H-M   'P 1'
#
loop_
_entity.id
_entity.type
_entity.pdbx_description
1 polymer ?
#
loop_
_entity_poly.entity_id
_entity_poly.type
_entity_poly.pdbx_seq_one_letter_code
_entity_poly.pdbx_strand_id
1 'polypeptide(L)'
;MAFASTLACGDRSVTVGHVGDTIRMEAGGETFDLRPVRSASGARYEAVGDSSTSFWSKGDRASVVVRGQPWPECVPERAPSLPYRATGNEPGWRLDITAHTIALLADDGRMHVEAPTPVAEPGDGFTRFRAPAAGAGLVATIFDRRCADSMTGMPYPNAVTVAVAGRMLTGCGGDPATLLQGAEWVVEDLRGAGIVDRSRVTLAFAADGRVSGHGSCNRYTASYKLTGEGLTISKAASTRMACAPALMRQERLFFDLLAQVRRFTIDASGALVLHAADGGTIAARRP
;
A
#
# COMPACT_ATOMS: atom_id res chain seq x y z
N MET A 1 -11.34 -24.58 7.81
CA MET A 1 -11.96 -23.76 6.74
C MET A 1 -11.11 -23.93 5.49
N ALA A 2 -11.73 -24.18 4.34
CA ALA A 2 -10.98 -24.40 3.09
C ALA A 2 -10.71 -23.09 2.32
N PHE A 3 -11.61 -22.11 2.42
CA PHE A 3 -11.47 -20.78 1.84
C PHE A 3 -12.31 -19.78 2.67
N ALA A 4 -11.71 -18.70 3.15
CA ALA A 4 -12.38 -17.61 3.85
C ALA A 4 -11.83 -16.26 3.35
N SER A 5 -12.71 -15.29 3.18
CA SER A 5 -12.39 -13.91 2.80
C SER A 5 -12.82 -12.99 3.94
N THR A 6 -11.92 -12.13 4.40
CA THR A 6 -12.25 -11.08 5.38
C THR A 6 -12.44 -9.75 4.67
N LEU A 7 -13.48 -9.03 5.08
CA LEU A 7 -13.79 -7.70 4.58
C LEU A 7 -13.88 -6.70 5.73
N ALA A 8 -13.32 -5.52 5.52
CA ALA A 8 -13.41 -4.38 6.42
C ALA A 8 -14.66 -3.55 6.07
N CYS A 9 -15.51 -3.32 7.06
CA CYS A 9 -16.79 -2.62 6.98
C CYS A 9 -16.78 -1.41 7.93
N GLY A 10 -16.01 -0.36 7.60
CA GLY A 10 -15.75 0.75 8.52
C GLY A 10 -14.76 0.34 9.62
N ASP A 11 -15.19 0.40 10.89
CA ASP A 11 -14.43 -0.02 12.08
C ASP A 11 -14.65 -1.49 12.48
N ARG A 12 -15.39 -2.24 11.66
CA ARG A 12 -15.76 -3.65 11.88
C ARG A 12 -15.17 -4.54 10.80
N SER A 13 -15.00 -5.82 11.08
CA SER A 13 -14.63 -6.82 10.09
C SER A 13 -15.66 -7.96 10.02
N VAL A 14 -15.77 -8.55 8.84
CA VAL A 14 -16.61 -9.71 8.56
C VAL A 14 -15.78 -10.76 7.84
N THR A 15 -15.83 -12.01 8.30
CA THR A 15 -15.17 -13.13 7.62
C THR A 15 -16.24 -14.02 7.01
N VAL A 16 -16.14 -14.31 5.70
CA VAL A 16 -17.09 -15.19 4.99
C VAL A 16 -16.31 -16.31 4.32
N GLY A 17 -16.70 -17.56 4.55
CA GLY A 17 -15.99 -18.72 4.01
C GLY A 17 -16.83 -19.99 3.93
N HIS A 18 -16.24 -21.06 3.39
CA HIS A 18 -16.89 -22.38 3.29
C HIS A 18 -16.43 -23.33 4.41
N VAL A 19 -17.40 -24.04 4.99
CA VAL A 19 -17.20 -25.13 5.97
C VAL A 19 -17.94 -26.37 5.49
N GLY A 20 -17.22 -27.25 4.77
CA GLY A 20 -17.88 -28.33 4.01
C GLY A 20 -18.72 -27.73 2.88
N ASP A 21 -20.01 -28.09 2.83
CA ASP A 21 -20.96 -27.59 1.83
C ASP A 21 -21.72 -26.33 2.27
N THR A 22 -21.48 -25.84 3.49
CA THR A 22 -22.15 -24.64 4.01
C THR A 22 -21.25 -23.40 3.90
N ILE A 23 -21.87 -22.26 3.66
CA ILE A 23 -21.21 -20.96 3.74
C ILE A 23 -21.43 -20.42 5.15
N ARG A 24 -20.37 -19.90 5.76
CA ARG A 24 -20.38 -19.37 7.12
C ARG A 24 -19.86 -17.94 7.11
N MET A 25 -20.51 -17.09 7.88
CA MET A 25 -20.10 -15.72 8.14
C MET A 25 -19.84 -15.53 9.62
N GLU A 26 -18.71 -14.95 9.97
CA GLU A 26 -18.39 -14.48 11.31
C GLU A 26 -18.44 -12.95 11.32
N ALA A 27 -19.29 -12.39 12.16
CA ALA A 27 -19.54 -10.95 12.23
C ALA A 27 -19.89 -10.56 13.66
N GLY A 28 -19.19 -9.57 14.24
CA GLY A 28 -19.48 -9.07 15.59
C GLY A 28 -19.28 -10.10 16.71
N GLY A 29 -18.41 -11.08 16.50
CA GLY A 29 -18.16 -12.19 17.45
C GLY A 29 -19.21 -13.31 17.40
N GLU A 30 -20.23 -13.19 16.54
CA GLU A 30 -21.21 -14.25 16.27
C GLU A 30 -20.86 -14.99 14.96
N THR A 31 -21.32 -16.23 14.87
CA THR A 31 -21.17 -17.08 13.68
C THR A 31 -22.55 -17.39 13.10
N PHE A 32 -22.69 -17.20 11.79
CA PHE A 32 -23.93 -17.39 11.05
C PHE A 32 -23.70 -18.40 9.92
N ASP A 33 -24.47 -19.47 9.89
CA ASP A 33 -24.55 -20.32 8.70
C ASP A 33 -25.47 -19.64 7.68
N LEU A 34 -25.00 -19.54 6.44
CA LEU A 34 -25.63 -18.78 5.38
C LEU A 34 -26.17 -19.70 4.29
N ARG A 35 -27.32 -19.33 3.72
CA ARG A 35 -27.88 -19.96 2.51
C ARG A 35 -27.91 -18.96 1.35
N PRO A 36 -27.65 -19.40 0.11
CA PRO A 36 -27.75 -18.54 -1.05
C PRO A 36 -29.21 -18.13 -1.29
N VAL A 37 -29.42 -16.87 -1.68
CA VAL A 37 -30.72 -16.35 -2.09
C VAL A 37 -30.62 -15.72 -3.47
N ARG A 38 -31.72 -15.74 -4.23
CA ARG A 38 -31.74 -15.16 -5.58
C ARG A 38 -31.42 -13.67 -5.51
N SER A 39 -30.56 -13.21 -6.42
CA SER A 39 -30.25 -11.80 -6.59
C SER A 39 -30.12 -11.45 -8.07
N ALA A 40 -30.42 -10.19 -8.41
CA ALA A 40 -30.32 -9.71 -9.79
C ALA A 40 -28.87 -9.50 -10.26
N SER A 41 -27.93 -9.32 -9.32
CA SER A 41 -26.51 -9.15 -9.58
C SER A 41 -25.70 -9.45 -8.32
N GLY A 42 -24.61 -10.19 -8.49
CA GLY A 42 -23.73 -10.61 -7.40
C GLY A 42 -24.19 -11.87 -6.68
N ALA A 43 -23.50 -12.19 -5.59
CA ALA A 43 -23.78 -13.35 -4.76
C ALA A 43 -24.38 -12.89 -3.43
N ARG A 44 -25.65 -13.22 -3.19
CA ARG A 44 -26.39 -12.84 -1.98
C ARG A 44 -26.69 -14.06 -1.14
N TYR A 45 -26.51 -13.91 0.17
CA TYR A 45 -26.70 -14.95 1.16
C TYR A 45 -27.43 -14.38 2.38
N GLU A 46 -28.23 -15.21 3.03
CA GLU A 46 -28.99 -14.87 4.25
C GLU A 46 -28.74 -15.92 5.33
N ALA A 47 -28.74 -15.50 6.59
CA ALA A 47 -28.49 -16.43 7.69
C ALA A 47 -29.66 -17.41 7.88
N VAL A 48 -29.33 -18.67 8.11
CA VAL A 48 -30.31 -19.72 8.41
C VAL A 48 -30.94 -19.42 9.76
N GLY A 49 -32.26 -19.29 9.79
CA GLY A 49 -33.01 -18.96 11.01
C GLY A 49 -33.05 -17.46 11.35
N ASP A 50 -32.40 -16.60 10.57
CA ASP A 50 -32.43 -15.14 10.76
C ASP A 50 -32.28 -14.40 9.42
N SER A 51 -33.41 -14.08 8.79
CA SER A 51 -33.43 -13.32 7.54
C SER A 51 -33.05 -11.84 7.70
N SER A 52 -32.93 -11.34 8.94
CA SER A 52 -32.44 -9.98 9.20
C SER A 52 -30.91 -9.88 9.12
N THR A 53 -30.21 -11.01 9.05
CA THR A 53 -28.77 -11.09 8.85
C THR A 53 -28.44 -11.56 7.43
N SER A 54 -27.67 -10.77 6.68
CA SER A 54 -27.36 -11.05 5.27
C SER A 54 -25.98 -10.54 4.83
N PHE A 55 -25.42 -11.23 3.84
CA PHE A 55 -24.19 -10.86 3.16
C PHE A 55 -24.45 -10.79 1.65
N TRP A 56 -24.06 -9.69 1.00
CA TRP A 56 -24.21 -9.53 -0.43
C TRP A 56 -22.93 -9.02 -1.06
N SER A 57 -22.25 -9.86 -1.83
CA SER A 57 -21.06 -9.51 -2.59
C SER A 57 -21.42 -9.04 -4.00
N LYS A 58 -20.84 -7.91 -4.41
CA LYS A 58 -20.88 -7.37 -5.78
C LYS A 58 -19.47 -6.92 -6.18
N GLY A 59 -18.81 -7.71 -7.02
CA GLY A 59 -17.45 -7.39 -7.47
C GLY A 59 -16.46 -7.41 -6.30
N ASP A 60 -15.79 -6.28 -6.06
CA ASP A 60 -14.81 -6.06 -4.99
C ASP A 60 -15.41 -5.44 -3.73
N ARG A 61 -16.74 -5.36 -3.61
CA ARG A 61 -17.43 -4.82 -2.43
C ARG A 61 -18.48 -5.77 -1.90
N ALA A 62 -18.85 -5.60 -0.64
CA ALA A 62 -19.99 -6.28 -0.06
C ALA A 62 -20.84 -5.36 0.82
N SER A 63 -22.13 -5.66 0.86
CA SER A 63 -23.06 -5.10 1.85
C SER A 63 -23.34 -6.16 2.92
N VAL A 64 -23.22 -5.77 4.19
CA VAL A 64 -23.48 -6.63 5.33
C VAL A 64 -24.57 -6.02 6.20
N VAL A 65 -25.50 -6.87 6.63
CA VAL A 65 -26.53 -6.55 7.60
C VAL A 65 -26.48 -7.62 8.68
N VAL A 66 -26.40 -7.23 9.95
CA VAL A 66 -26.40 -8.16 11.09
C VAL A 66 -27.54 -7.79 12.02
N ARG A 67 -28.45 -8.73 12.29
CA ARG A 67 -29.65 -8.53 13.14
C ARG A 67 -30.48 -7.30 12.72
N GLY A 68 -30.61 -7.06 11.42
CA GLY A 68 -31.32 -5.90 10.85
C GLY A 68 -30.53 -4.59 10.86
N GLN A 69 -29.32 -4.56 11.42
CA GLN A 69 -28.47 -3.37 11.41
C GLN A 69 -27.51 -3.40 10.20
N PRO A 70 -27.63 -2.46 9.24
CA PRO A 70 -26.68 -2.37 8.13
C PRO A 70 -25.33 -1.87 8.64
N TRP A 71 -24.26 -2.48 8.16
CA TRP A 71 -22.88 -2.01 8.37
C TRP A 71 -22.46 -1.08 7.23
N PRO A 72 -21.40 -0.26 7.42
CA PRO A 72 -20.77 0.45 6.32
C PRO A 72 -20.37 -0.51 5.18
N GLU A 73 -20.24 0.02 3.96
CA GLU A 73 -19.84 -0.78 2.80
C GLU A 73 -18.52 -1.51 3.08
N CYS A 74 -18.54 -2.82 2.87
CA CYS A 74 -17.42 -3.69 3.15
C CYS A 74 -16.52 -3.80 1.92
N VAL A 75 -15.21 -3.70 2.13
CA VAL A 75 -14.18 -3.95 1.11
C VAL A 75 -13.27 -5.07 1.58
N PRO A 76 -12.74 -5.94 0.69
CA PRO A 76 -11.75 -6.93 1.07
C PRO A 76 -10.65 -6.28 1.90
N GLU A 77 -10.35 -6.85 3.06
CA GLU A 77 -9.14 -6.48 3.77
C GLU A 77 -7.99 -6.77 2.81
N ARG A 78 -7.24 -5.71 2.45
CA ARG A 78 -6.24 -5.78 1.40
C ARG A 78 -5.10 -6.67 1.85
N ALA A 79 -5.20 -7.96 1.54
CA ALA A 79 -4.02 -8.79 1.43
C ALA A 79 -3.07 -8.09 0.45
N PRO A 80 -1.75 -8.11 0.71
CA PRO A 80 -0.79 -7.51 -0.20
C PRO A 80 -0.94 -8.12 -1.59
N SER A 81 -0.82 -7.30 -2.63
CA SER A 81 -0.70 -7.81 -4.00
C SER A 81 0.53 -8.70 -4.09
N LEU A 82 0.37 -9.90 -4.64
CA LEU A 82 1.46 -10.84 -4.89
C LEU A 82 2.01 -10.62 -6.32
N PRO A 83 3.32 -10.74 -6.55
CA PRO A 83 4.36 -11.08 -5.57
C PRO A 83 4.63 -9.95 -4.58
N TYR A 84 4.90 -10.32 -3.33
CA TYR A 84 5.25 -9.41 -2.25
C TYR A 84 6.68 -9.67 -1.77
N ARG A 85 7.42 -8.61 -1.46
CA ARG A 85 8.78 -8.69 -0.93
C ARG A 85 8.92 -7.82 0.32
N ALA A 86 9.68 -8.33 1.28
CA ALA A 86 10.14 -7.58 2.44
C ALA A 86 11.60 -7.88 2.75
N THR A 87 12.29 -6.92 3.37
CA THR A 87 13.69 -7.02 3.74
C THR A 87 13.94 -6.36 5.09
N GLY A 88 14.99 -6.80 5.79
CA GLY A 88 15.57 -6.07 6.91
C GLY A 88 17.08 -6.20 6.91
N ASN A 89 17.76 -5.26 7.57
CA ASN A 89 19.21 -5.09 7.43
C ASN A 89 20.01 -5.55 8.65
N GLU A 90 19.41 -5.60 9.85
CA GLU A 90 20.10 -5.93 11.10
C GLU A 90 19.24 -6.83 12.00
N PRO A 91 19.42 -8.16 11.96
CA PRO A 91 20.24 -8.91 11.00
C PRO A 91 19.65 -8.86 9.58
N GLY A 92 20.48 -9.14 8.56
CA GLY A 92 20.06 -9.18 7.17
C GLY A 92 19.06 -10.32 6.88
N TRP A 93 17.93 -10.00 6.26
CA TRP A 93 16.95 -10.99 5.79
C TRP A 93 16.12 -10.51 4.60
N ARG A 94 15.57 -11.47 3.85
CA ARG A 94 14.64 -11.26 2.74
C ARG A 94 13.50 -12.26 2.79
N LEU A 95 12.27 -11.76 2.69
CA LEU A 95 11.04 -12.54 2.52
C LEU A 95 10.49 -12.29 1.13
N ASP A 96 10.19 -13.36 0.40
CA ASP A 96 9.47 -13.34 -0.87
C ASP A 96 8.18 -14.17 -0.71
N ILE A 97 7.03 -13.59 -1.06
CA ILE A 97 5.73 -14.26 -1.08
C ILE A 97 5.19 -14.21 -2.51
N THR A 98 4.95 -15.37 -3.11
CA THR A 98 4.32 -15.52 -4.42
C THR A 98 2.94 -16.16 -4.24
N ALA A 99 2.22 -16.38 -5.34
CA ALA A 99 0.95 -17.12 -5.30
C ALA A 99 1.12 -18.59 -4.86
N HIS A 100 2.35 -19.12 -4.84
CA HIS A 100 2.60 -20.55 -4.63
C HIS A 100 3.58 -20.82 -3.48
N THR A 101 4.54 -19.92 -3.27
CA THR A 101 5.62 -20.09 -2.28
C THR A 101 5.78 -18.87 -1.39
N ILE A 102 6.07 -19.12 -0.11
CA ILE A 102 6.62 -18.15 0.83
C ILE A 102 8.03 -18.61 1.22
N ALA A 103 9.02 -17.76 0.97
CA ALA A 103 10.43 -18.07 1.17
C ALA A 103 11.12 -16.98 2.00
N LEU A 104 11.87 -17.40 3.02
CA LEU A 104 12.72 -16.56 3.86
C LEU A 104 14.18 -16.94 3.69
N LEU A 105 15.01 -15.95 3.40
CA LEU A 105 16.47 -16.03 3.48
C LEU A 105 16.96 -15.14 4.62
N ALA A 106 17.76 -15.68 5.53
CA ALA A 106 18.33 -14.95 6.66
C ALA A 106 19.73 -15.49 7.02
N ASP A 107 20.40 -14.84 7.98
CA ASP A 107 21.75 -15.21 8.47
C ASP A 107 22.78 -15.33 7.34
N ASP A 108 22.80 -14.32 6.45
CA ASP A 108 23.68 -14.26 5.28
C ASP A 108 23.47 -15.44 4.32
N GLY A 109 22.23 -15.94 4.24
CA GLY A 109 21.82 -17.05 3.37
C GLY A 109 21.99 -18.44 3.99
N ARG A 110 22.51 -18.54 5.22
CA ARG A 110 22.62 -19.83 5.92
C ARG A 110 21.27 -20.37 6.38
N MET A 111 20.31 -19.49 6.66
CA MET A 111 18.94 -19.87 6.95
C MET A 111 18.09 -19.69 5.70
N HIS A 112 17.55 -20.80 5.19
CA HIS A 112 16.56 -20.81 4.12
C HIS A 112 15.33 -21.59 4.58
N VAL A 113 14.18 -20.94 4.56
CA VAL A 113 12.89 -21.54 4.90
C VAL A 113 11.95 -21.31 3.73
N GLU A 114 11.40 -22.38 3.17
CA GLU A 114 10.45 -22.33 2.06
C GLU A 114 9.25 -23.22 2.38
N ALA A 115 8.05 -22.73 2.06
CA ALA A 115 6.80 -23.44 2.25
C ALA A 115 5.76 -22.99 1.21
N PRO A 116 4.68 -23.76 0.98
CA PRO A 116 3.55 -23.28 0.20
C PRO A 116 2.96 -22.00 0.79
N THR A 117 2.56 -21.05 -0.06
CA THR A 117 1.91 -19.82 0.41
C THR A 117 0.63 -20.15 1.18
N PRO A 118 0.54 -19.84 2.47
CA PRO A 118 -0.66 -20.11 3.25
C PRO A 118 -1.75 -19.10 2.90
N VAL A 119 -2.98 -19.38 3.34
CA VAL A 119 -4.07 -18.40 3.30
C VAL A 119 -3.68 -17.19 4.14
N ALA A 120 -3.89 -15.99 3.61
CA ALA A 120 -3.69 -14.76 4.35
C ALA A 120 -4.70 -14.67 5.50
N GLU A 121 -4.21 -14.42 6.72
CA GLU A 121 -5.00 -14.16 7.94
C GLU A 121 -4.99 -12.65 8.19
N PRO A 122 -5.98 -11.90 7.70
CA PRO A 122 -6.01 -10.48 7.91
C PRO A 122 -6.51 -10.14 9.33
N GLY A 123 -6.15 -8.97 9.81
CA GLY A 123 -6.54 -8.41 11.10
C GLY A 123 -6.50 -6.90 11.06
N ASP A 124 -6.88 -6.25 12.16
CA ASP A 124 -6.93 -4.79 12.24
C ASP A 124 -5.54 -4.17 12.01
N GLY A 125 -5.37 -3.51 10.86
CA GLY A 125 -4.12 -2.89 10.45
C GLY A 125 -2.97 -3.85 10.14
N PHE A 126 -3.21 -5.15 9.91
CA PHE A 126 -2.16 -6.07 9.46
C PHE A 126 -2.70 -7.28 8.67
N THR A 127 -1.80 -7.95 7.93
CA THR A 127 -2.04 -9.27 7.33
C THR A 127 -0.97 -10.25 7.81
N ARG A 128 -1.38 -11.45 8.23
CA ARG A 128 -0.48 -12.50 8.72
C ARG A 128 -0.49 -13.70 7.79
N PHE A 129 0.68 -14.29 7.58
CA PHE A 129 0.86 -15.55 6.86
C PHE A 129 1.50 -16.56 7.82
N ARG A 130 0.83 -17.69 8.09
CA ARG A 130 1.35 -18.79 8.92
C ARG A 130 1.66 -20.00 8.06
N ALA A 131 2.94 -20.19 7.74
CA ALA A 131 3.39 -21.27 6.88
C ALA A 131 3.96 -22.42 7.73
N PRO A 132 3.42 -23.65 7.60
CA PRO A 132 4.02 -24.83 8.22
C PRO A 132 5.29 -25.19 7.44
N ALA A 133 6.44 -24.72 7.90
CA ALA A 133 7.74 -25.01 7.31
C ALA A 133 8.50 -26.05 8.14
N ALA A 134 9.42 -26.79 7.49
CA ALA A 134 10.23 -27.79 8.17
C ALA A 134 11.12 -27.16 9.26
N GLY A 135 11.10 -27.73 10.48
CA GLY A 135 11.97 -27.34 11.60
C GLY A 135 11.40 -26.27 12.53
N ALA A 136 10.89 -25.16 12.01
CA ALA A 136 10.23 -24.12 12.80
C ALA A 136 9.27 -23.33 11.91
N GLY A 137 7.97 -23.39 12.18
CA GLY A 137 6.96 -22.67 11.40
C GLY A 137 7.33 -21.19 11.18
N LEU A 138 6.96 -20.67 10.02
CA LEU A 138 7.24 -19.30 9.61
C LEU A 138 5.97 -18.47 9.77
N VAL A 139 6.06 -17.35 10.49
CA VAL A 139 4.95 -16.40 10.63
C VAL A 139 5.41 -15.03 10.16
N ALA A 140 4.94 -14.60 8.99
CA ALA A 140 5.12 -13.24 8.51
C ALA A 140 3.91 -12.39 8.89
N THR A 141 4.13 -11.20 9.44
CA THR A 141 3.07 -10.21 9.71
C THR A 141 3.43 -8.91 9.02
N ILE A 142 2.54 -8.44 8.15
CA ILE A 142 2.67 -7.24 7.34
C ILE A 142 1.72 -6.21 7.92
N PHE A 143 2.25 -5.13 8.50
CA PHE A 143 1.45 -4.06 9.10
C PHE A 143 1.12 -2.99 8.06
N ASP A 144 -0.11 -2.48 8.09
CA ASP A 144 -0.57 -1.34 7.29
C ASP A 144 -0.08 -0.02 7.91
N ARG A 145 1.24 0.10 8.00
CA ARG A 145 1.92 1.31 8.45
C ARG A 145 3.24 1.44 7.73
N ARG A 146 3.58 2.67 7.38
CA ARG A 146 4.84 2.98 6.69
C ARG A 146 6.05 2.57 7.53
N CYS A 147 7.08 2.14 6.82
CA CYS A 147 8.39 1.76 7.35
C CYS A 147 9.46 2.57 6.64
N ALA A 148 10.55 2.92 7.33
CA ALA A 148 11.72 3.50 6.70
C ALA A 148 12.86 2.49 6.80
N ASP A 149 13.49 2.19 5.68
CA ASP A 149 14.66 1.32 5.65
C ASP A 149 15.76 1.89 6.54
N SER A 150 16.34 1.07 7.41
CA SER A 150 17.31 1.52 8.40
C SER A 150 18.65 1.96 7.81
N MET A 151 18.99 1.48 6.60
CA MET A 151 20.25 1.79 5.93
C MET A 151 20.15 3.00 5.01
N THR A 152 19.09 3.06 4.19
CA THR A 152 18.93 4.11 3.16
C THR A 152 17.94 5.19 3.56
N GLY A 153 17.11 4.94 4.57
CA GLY A 153 15.98 5.79 4.92
C GLY A 153 14.88 5.80 3.85
N MET A 154 14.89 4.86 2.90
CA MET A 154 13.86 4.71 1.87
C MET A 154 12.52 4.36 2.53
N PRO A 155 11.43 5.09 2.24
CA PRO A 155 10.12 4.75 2.75
C PRO A 155 9.50 3.57 1.99
N TYR A 156 8.86 2.67 2.73
CA TYR A 156 8.09 1.52 2.26
C TYR A 156 6.66 1.60 2.80
N PRO A 157 5.67 1.03 2.07
CA PRO A 157 4.28 1.08 2.50
C PRO A 157 4.02 0.29 3.77
N ASN A 158 4.78 -0.78 4.04
CA ASN A 158 4.53 -1.67 5.16
C ASN A 158 5.75 -1.88 6.05
N ALA A 159 5.52 -1.89 7.36
CA ALA A 159 6.40 -2.52 8.33
C ALA A 159 6.12 -4.02 8.36
N VAL A 160 7.16 -4.84 8.47
CA VAL A 160 7.04 -6.30 8.42
C VAL A 160 7.81 -6.93 9.57
N THR A 161 7.22 -7.96 10.16
CA THR A 161 7.90 -8.83 11.12
C THR A 161 7.84 -10.27 10.66
N VAL A 162 8.92 -11.02 10.83
CA VAL A 162 8.98 -12.46 10.53
C VAL A 162 9.42 -13.21 11.79
N ALA A 163 8.55 -14.06 12.32
CA ALA A 163 8.87 -14.98 13.39
C ALA A 163 9.25 -16.36 12.83
N VAL A 164 10.43 -16.84 13.18
CA VAL A 164 10.97 -18.14 12.74
C VAL A 164 11.97 -18.66 13.77
N ALA A 165 11.92 -19.96 14.09
CA ALA A 165 12.87 -20.61 15.01
C ALA A 165 13.09 -19.85 16.34
N GLY A 166 12.03 -19.27 16.92
CA GLY A 166 12.10 -18.48 18.17
C GLY A 166 12.69 -17.07 18.04
N ARG A 167 13.07 -16.64 16.82
CA ARG A 167 13.57 -15.30 16.52
C ARG A 167 12.46 -14.45 15.93
N MET A 168 12.56 -13.14 16.16
CA MET A 168 11.71 -12.13 15.53
C MET A 168 12.60 -11.21 14.70
N LEU A 169 12.36 -11.17 13.39
CA LEU A 169 13.04 -10.31 12.44
C LEU A 169 12.12 -9.12 12.12
N THR A 170 12.67 -7.92 12.02
CA THR A 170 11.93 -6.69 11.70
C THR A 170 12.47 -6.04 10.44
N GLY A 171 11.61 -5.39 9.66
CA GLY A 171 12.02 -4.75 8.42
C GLY A 171 10.85 -4.09 7.69
N CYS A 172 11.07 -3.78 6.42
CA CYS A 172 10.13 -3.06 5.57
C CYS A 172 9.72 -3.92 4.38
N GLY A 173 8.53 -3.71 3.84
CA GLY A 173 8.04 -4.47 2.69
C GLY A 173 7.03 -3.73 1.82
N GLY A 174 6.73 -4.35 0.69
CA GLY A 174 5.95 -3.77 -0.41
C GLY A 174 6.81 -2.96 -1.37
N ASP A 175 6.19 -2.42 -2.41
CA ASP A 175 6.87 -1.62 -3.43
C ASP A 175 6.84 -0.12 -3.04
N PRO A 176 8.00 0.52 -2.78
CA PRO A 176 8.09 1.96 -2.51
C PRO A 176 7.47 2.84 -3.60
N ALA A 177 7.42 2.37 -4.86
CA ALA A 177 6.81 3.13 -5.95
C ALA A 177 5.32 3.40 -5.71
N THR A 178 4.62 2.51 -4.98
CA THR A 178 3.20 2.69 -4.61
C THR A 178 2.96 3.89 -3.70
N LEU A 179 3.99 4.35 -2.98
CA LEU A 179 3.92 5.57 -2.18
C LEU A 179 4.01 6.84 -3.04
N LEU A 180 4.57 6.76 -4.24
CA LEU A 180 4.68 7.89 -5.17
C LEU A 180 3.54 7.89 -6.20
N GLN A 181 3.21 6.70 -6.73
CA GLN A 181 2.24 6.50 -7.81
C GLN A 181 0.79 6.58 -7.32
N GLY A 182 -0.13 6.77 -8.26
CA GLY A 182 -1.58 6.87 -8.01
C GLY A 182 -2.09 8.28 -8.26
N ALA A 183 -2.80 8.85 -7.28
CA ALA A 183 -3.32 10.21 -7.38
C ALA A 183 -2.20 11.25 -7.55
N GLU A 184 -2.48 12.30 -8.31
CA GLU A 184 -1.60 13.44 -8.50
C GLU A 184 -1.27 14.12 -7.15
N TRP A 185 0.00 14.47 -6.97
CA TRP A 185 0.45 15.32 -5.88
C TRP A 185 0.37 16.78 -6.29
N VAL A 186 -0.13 17.63 -5.40
CA VAL A 186 -0.14 19.09 -5.55
C VAL A 186 0.96 19.65 -4.66
N VAL A 187 1.91 20.35 -5.26
CA VAL A 187 3.02 20.99 -4.52
C VAL A 187 2.48 22.16 -3.73
N GLU A 188 2.82 22.22 -2.45
CA GLU A 188 2.44 23.29 -1.52
C GLU A 188 3.63 24.16 -1.11
N ASP A 189 4.86 23.65 -1.26
CA ASP A 189 6.08 24.36 -0.87
C ASP A 189 7.28 24.06 -1.78
N LEU A 190 8.06 25.10 -2.06
CA LEU A 190 9.38 25.03 -2.69
C LEU A 190 10.41 25.73 -1.80
N ARG A 191 11.34 24.97 -1.22
CA ARG A 191 12.41 25.44 -0.31
C ARG A 191 11.93 26.28 0.88
N GLY A 192 10.77 25.97 1.45
CA GLY A 192 10.21 26.68 2.61
C GLY A 192 9.59 28.05 2.28
N ALA A 193 9.42 28.39 1.00
CA ALA A 193 8.89 29.68 0.56
C ALA A 193 7.40 29.63 0.13
N GLY A 194 6.77 28.45 0.19
CA GLY A 194 5.43 28.24 -0.36
C GLY A 194 5.37 28.27 -1.89
N ILE A 195 4.18 28.52 -2.41
CA ILE A 195 3.89 28.69 -3.84
C ILE A 195 3.20 30.03 -4.10
N VAL A 196 3.39 30.60 -5.28
CA VAL A 196 2.71 31.80 -5.76
C VAL A 196 1.19 31.56 -5.78
N ASP A 197 0.43 32.53 -5.27
CA ASP A 197 -1.03 32.48 -5.22
C ASP A 197 -1.66 32.08 -6.56
N ARG A 198 -2.63 31.15 -6.49
CA ARG A 198 -3.37 30.59 -7.64
C ARG A 198 -2.49 29.87 -8.68
N SER A 199 -1.20 29.68 -8.43
CA SER A 199 -0.39 28.73 -9.19
C SER A 199 -0.75 27.30 -8.78
N ARG A 200 -0.75 26.39 -9.74
CA ARG A 200 -0.94 24.96 -9.50
C ARG A 200 0.26 24.21 -10.05
N VAL A 201 1.11 23.72 -9.14
CA VAL A 201 2.27 22.90 -9.47
C VAL A 201 1.97 21.47 -9.04
N THR A 202 2.22 20.50 -9.92
CA THR A 202 1.83 19.11 -9.67
C THR A 202 2.82 18.06 -10.13
N LEU A 203 2.75 16.89 -9.50
CA LEU A 203 3.56 15.72 -9.79
C LEU A 203 2.66 14.48 -9.88
N ALA A 204 2.59 13.86 -11.06
CA ALA A 204 1.96 12.56 -11.27
C ALA A 204 3.02 11.55 -11.70
N PHE A 205 3.31 10.59 -10.82
CA PHE A 205 4.25 9.50 -11.07
C PHE A 205 3.51 8.31 -11.70
N ALA A 206 3.93 7.91 -12.89
CA ALA A 206 3.35 6.79 -13.64
C ALA A 206 4.21 5.53 -13.53
N ALA A 207 3.58 4.36 -13.67
CA ALA A 207 4.23 3.05 -13.57
C ALA A 207 5.30 2.80 -14.65
N ASP A 208 5.26 3.55 -15.75
CA ASP A 208 6.24 3.51 -16.84
C ASP A 208 7.55 4.28 -16.54
N GLY A 209 7.70 4.80 -15.31
CA GLY A 209 8.88 5.58 -14.92
C GLY A 209 8.86 7.02 -15.40
N ARG A 210 7.68 7.57 -15.72
CA ARG A 210 7.50 8.97 -16.10
C ARG A 210 6.87 9.78 -14.98
N VAL A 211 7.33 11.01 -14.78
CA VAL A 211 6.67 12.01 -13.93
C VAL A 211 6.23 13.18 -14.79
N SER A 212 5.00 13.64 -14.60
CA SER A 212 4.42 14.73 -15.40
C SER A 212 3.45 15.57 -14.59
N GLY A 213 3.16 16.77 -15.06
CA GLY A 213 2.21 17.65 -14.39
C GLY A 213 2.27 19.08 -14.91
N HIS A 214 1.83 20.00 -14.05
CA HIS A 214 1.97 21.43 -14.25
C HIS A 214 3.18 21.95 -13.48
N GLY A 215 4.06 22.69 -14.14
CA GLY A 215 5.28 23.29 -13.57
C GLY A 215 5.08 24.70 -13.05
N SER A 216 3.84 25.15 -12.81
CA SER A 216 3.39 26.54 -12.59
C SER A 216 2.82 27.18 -13.86
N CYS A 217 3.64 27.42 -14.88
CA CYS A 217 3.18 28.05 -16.12
C CYS A 217 2.88 27.01 -17.21
N ASN A 218 3.79 26.06 -17.39
CA ASN A 218 3.83 25.10 -18.47
C ASN A 218 3.47 23.70 -17.98
N ARG A 219 3.01 22.87 -18.92
CA ARG A 219 3.01 21.42 -18.69
C ARG A 219 4.43 20.89 -18.87
N TYR A 220 4.77 19.87 -18.10
CA TYR A 220 6.07 19.22 -18.19
C TYR A 220 5.97 17.70 -18.14
N THR A 221 7.03 17.07 -18.59
CA THR A 221 7.30 15.66 -18.41
C THR A 221 8.78 15.46 -18.10
N ALA A 222 9.09 14.46 -17.28
CA ALA A 222 10.43 13.97 -17.02
C ALA A 222 10.38 12.45 -16.81
N SER A 223 11.54 11.81 -16.82
CA SER A 223 11.65 10.40 -16.41
C SER A 223 12.11 10.36 -14.96
N TYR A 224 11.67 9.37 -14.20
CA TYR A 224 12.18 9.09 -12.87
C TYR A 224 12.66 7.65 -12.78
N LYS A 225 13.65 7.43 -11.93
CA LYS A 225 14.13 6.09 -11.56
C LYS A 225 14.14 5.99 -10.05
N LEU A 226 13.45 4.98 -9.55
CA LEU A 226 13.45 4.60 -8.15
C LEU A 226 14.33 3.35 -8.00
N THR A 227 15.29 3.40 -7.10
CA THR A 227 16.14 2.26 -6.72
C THR A 227 15.97 1.99 -5.23
N GLY A 228 16.64 0.97 -4.68
CA GLY A 228 16.66 0.75 -3.23
C GLY A 228 17.36 1.87 -2.43
N GLU A 229 18.16 2.69 -3.12
CA GLU A 229 18.99 3.74 -2.49
C GLU A 229 18.37 5.13 -2.59
N GLY A 230 17.50 5.38 -3.58
CA GLY A 230 16.95 6.71 -3.77
C GLY A 230 16.03 6.89 -4.97
N LEU A 231 15.62 8.14 -5.16
CA LEU A 231 14.78 8.59 -6.28
C LEU A 231 15.57 9.60 -7.09
N THR A 232 15.68 9.36 -8.39
CA THR A 232 16.28 10.32 -9.34
C THR A 232 15.25 10.73 -10.37
N ILE A 233 15.27 12.01 -10.75
CA ILE A 233 14.39 12.56 -11.77
C ILE A 233 15.26 13.27 -12.80
N SER A 234 15.01 13.00 -14.08
CA SER A 234 15.74 13.61 -15.17
C SER A 234 15.31 15.07 -15.36
N LYS A 235 16.06 15.80 -16.19
CA LYS A 235 15.69 17.17 -16.54
C LYS A 235 14.31 17.19 -17.20
N ALA A 236 13.44 18.07 -16.70
CA ALA A 236 12.11 18.23 -17.26
C ALA A 236 12.16 18.82 -18.68
N ALA A 237 11.34 18.24 -19.57
CA ALA A 237 10.95 18.85 -20.82
C ALA A 237 9.60 19.57 -20.61
N SER A 238 9.49 20.82 -21.04
CA SER A 238 8.29 21.64 -20.86
C SER A 238 7.88 22.33 -22.14
N THR A 239 6.61 22.74 -22.22
CA THR A 239 6.16 23.71 -23.23
C THR A 239 6.79 25.08 -22.99
N ARG A 240 6.65 26.00 -23.95
CA ARG A 240 7.19 27.38 -23.88
C ARG A 240 6.09 28.43 -23.95
N MET A 241 5.13 28.38 -23.05
CA MET A 241 4.15 29.46 -22.85
C MET A 241 4.80 30.60 -22.05
N ALA A 242 4.40 31.82 -22.38
CA ALA A 242 4.76 33.01 -21.62
C ALA A 242 3.68 33.28 -20.56
N CYS A 243 4.08 33.32 -19.30
CA CYS A 243 3.22 33.71 -18.17
C CYS A 243 3.79 34.94 -17.46
N ALA A 244 3.13 35.39 -16.40
CA ALA A 244 3.67 36.44 -15.53
C ALA A 244 5.07 36.06 -15.01
N PRO A 245 6.00 37.02 -14.86
CA PRO A 245 7.38 36.75 -14.46
C PRO A 245 7.52 35.94 -13.16
N ALA A 246 6.60 36.11 -12.20
CA ALA A 246 6.60 35.34 -10.94
C ALA A 246 6.37 33.84 -11.17
N LEU A 247 5.41 33.48 -12.05
CA LEU A 247 5.11 32.08 -12.38
C LEU A 247 6.27 31.41 -13.10
N MET A 248 6.94 32.14 -14.01
CA MET A 248 8.11 31.65 -14.73
C MET A 248 9.32 31.45 -13.83
N ARG A 249 9.56 32.34 -12.85
CA ARG A 249 10.62 32.16 -11.85
C ARG A 249 10.38 30.94 -10.96
N GLN A 250 9.14 30.76 -10.50
CA GLN A 250 8.75 29.58 -9.71
C GLN A 250 8.93 28.29 -10.52
N GLU A 251 8.52 28.29 -11.79
CA GLU A 251 8.68 27.11 -12.67
C GLU A 251 10.14 26.70 -12.82
N ARG A 252 11.03 27.68 -13.03
CA ARG A 252 12.47 27.42 -13.11
C ARG A 252 13.00 26.83 -11.81
N LEU A 253 12.64 27.42 -10.67
CA LEU A 253 13.01 26.91 -9.35
C LEU A 253 12.54 25.47 -9.14
N PHE A 254 11.29 25.18 -9.51
CA PHE A 254 10.73 23.84 -9.43
C PHE A 254 11.50 22.84 -10.30
N PHE A 255 11.78 23.15 -11.57
CA PHE A 255 12.54 22.26 -12.45
C PHE A 255 13.99 22.06 -12.01
N ASP A 256 14.64 23.11 -11.50
CA ASP A 256 16.01 23.05 -10.98
C ASP A 256 16.10 22.17 -9.72
N LEU A 257 15.10 22.24 -8.84
CA LEU A 257 14.97 21.34 -7.69
C LEU A 257 14.69 19.91 -8.13
N LEU A 258 13.75 19.73 -9.07
CA LEU A 258 13.31 18.42 -9.54
C LEU A 258 14.48 17.60 -10.11
N ALA A 259 15.35 18.23 -10.91
CA ALA A 259 16.55 17.60 -11.47
C ALA A 259 17.62 17.22 -10.42
N GLN A 260 17.55 17.82 -9.23
CA GLN A 260 18.46 17.57 -8.12
C GLN A 260 17.92 16.58 -7.10
N VAL A 261 16.69 16.08 -7.25
CA VAL A 261 16.10 15.09 -6.34
C VAL A 261 16.99 13.85 -6.26
N ARG A 262 17.21 13.39 -5.03
CA ARG A 262 17.96 12.16 -4.70
C ARG A 262 17.18 11.20 -3.82
N ARG A 263 16.25 11.72 -3.03
CA ARG A 263 15.46 10.94 -2.06
C ARG A 263 14.06 11.52 -1.96
N PHE A 264 13.12 10.69 -1.52
CA PHE A 264 11.81 11.14 -1.06
C PHE A 264 11.48 10.57 0.31
N THR A 265 10.56 11.23 1.00
CA THR A 265 9.90 10.73 2.20
C THR A 265 8.42 11.02 2.12
N ILE A 266 7.62 10.26 2.87
CA ILE A 266 6.26 10.67 3.20
C ILE A 266 6.23 10.98 4.70
N ASP A 267 5.89 12.20 5.08
CA ASP A 267 5.93 12.63 6.48
C ASP A 267 4.73 12.10 7.30
N ALA A 268 4.70 12.42 8.60
CA ALA A 268 3.62 11.98 9.49
C ALA A 268 2.23 12.49 9.06
N SER A 269 2.15 13.64 8.39
CA SER A 269 0.91 14.22 7.85
C SER A 269 0.44 13.59 6.53
N GLY A 270 1.28 12.73 5.92
CA GLY A 270 1.02 12.14 4.61
C GLY A 270 1.52 12.99 3.44
N ALA A 271 2.28 14.06 3.68
CA ALA A 271 2.87 14.87 2.62
C ALA A 271 4.09 14.16 2.02
N LEU A 272 4.18 14.19 0.70
CA LEU A 272 5.37 13.83 -0.05
C LEU A 272 6.40 14.95 0.09
N VAL A 273 7.62 14.61 0.49
CA VAL A 273 8.76 15.52 0.49
C VAL A 273 9.85 14.95 -0.40
N LEU A 274 10.18 15.67 -1.46
CA LEU A 274 11.32 15.38 -2.32
C LEU A 274 12.54 16.16 -1.83
N HIS A 275 13.66 15.47 -1.64
CA HIS A 275 14.90 16.02 -1.12
C HIS A 275 15.92 16.16 -2.25
N ALA A 276 16.36 17.39 -2.51
CA ALA A 276 17.38 17.73 -3.50
C ALA A 276 18.79 17.64 -2.90
N ALA A 277 19.79 17.39 -3.76
CA ALA A 277 21.19 17.25 -3.37
C ALA A 277 21.78 18.51 -2.70
N ASP A 278 21.23 19.69 -3.01
CA ASP A 278 21.64 20.98 -2.47
C ASP A 278 20.90 21.35 -1.16
N GLY A 279 20.20 20.39 -0.55
CA GLY A 279 19.40 20.57 0.66
C GLY A 279 18.04 21.22 0.43
N GLY A 280 17.68 21.56 -0.82
CA GLY A 280 16.35 22.05 -1.16
C GLY A 280 15.26 20.97 -1.05
N THR A 281 14.03 21.40 -0.81
CA THR A 281 12.87 20.50 -0.71
C THR A 281 11.73 20.93 -1.61
N ILE A 282 10.95 19.95 -2.06
CA ILE A 282 9.63 20.13 -2.65
C ILE A 282 8.64 19.38 -1.77
N ALA A 283 7.69 20.06 -1.15
CA ALA A 283 6.61 19.43 -0.38
C ALA A 283 5.32 19.41 -1.19
N ALA A 284 4.62 18.28 -1.20
CA ALA A 284 3.39 18.08 -1.95
C ALA A 284 2.41 17.19 -1.21
N ARG A 285 1.11 17.37 -1.47
CA ARG A 285 0.04 16.61 -0.82
C ARG A 285 -0.95 16.10 -1.87
N ARG A 286 -1.62 14.99 -1.55
CA ARG A 286 -2.80 14.56 -2.31
C ARG A 286 -4.01 15.42 -1.91
N PRO A 287 -4.80 15.90 -2.88
CA PRO A 287 -6.02 16.64 -2.60
C PRO A 287 -7.10 15.79 -1.93
#